data_AF-A0A7J9YM02-F1
#
_entry.id   AF-A0A7J9YM02-F1
#
_cell.length_a   1.000
_cell.length_b   1.000
_cell.length_c   1.000
_cell.angle_alpha   90.00
_cell.angle_beta   90.00
_cell.angle_gamma   90.00
#
_symmetry.space_group_name_H-M   'P 1'
#
loop_
_entity.id
_entity.type
_entity.pdbx_description
1 polymer ?
#
loop_
_entity_poly.entity_id
_entity_poly.type
_entity_poly.pdbx_seq_one_letter_code
_entity_poly.pdbx_strand_id
1 'polypeptide(L)' 'PDRAAELRNRTPLEVALTPEDHAGSYVFLASDMARGMTGTCLHPDGGVGIKA' A
#
# COMPACT_ATOMS: atom_id res chain seq x y z
N PRO A 1 21.53 -6.39 -2.65
CA PRO A 1 21.75 -6.95 -1.29
C PRO A 1 21.00 -6.10 -0.26
N ASP A 2 20.29 -6.75 0.68
CA ASP A 2 19.21 -6.17 1.49
C ASP A 2 18.07 -5.55 0.66
N ARG A 3 17.29 -6.45 0.04
CA ARG A 3 16.14 -6.10 -0.79
C ARG A 3 15.12 -5.23 -0.05
N ALA A 4 14.97 -5.41 1.26
CA ALA A 4 14.04 -4.63 2.05
C ALA A 4 14.52 -3.18 2.21
N ALA A 5 15.81 -2.95 2.48
CA ALA A 5 16.38 -1.60 2.48
C ALA A 5 16.25 -0.92 1.12
N GLU A 6 16.53 -1.64 0.03
CA GLU A 6 16.36 -1.13 -1.33
C GLU A 6 14.89 -0.74 -1.62
N LEU A 7 13.91 -1.48 -1.10
CA LEU A 7 12.49 -1.17 -1.24
C LEU A 7 12.09 0.08 -0.45
N ARG A 8 12.50 0.20 0.82
CA ARG A 8 12.20 1.38 1.65
C ARG A 8 12.63 2.67 0.94
N ASN A 9 13.87 2.72 0.46
CA ASN A 9 14.45 3.90 -0.20
C ASN A 9 13.75 4.30 -1.51
N ARG A 10 12.89 3.42 -2.06
CA ARG A 10 12.17 3.69 -3.31
C ARG A 10 10.82 4.36 -3.09
N THR A 11 10.27 4.32 -1.89
CA THR A 11 8.92 4.83 -1.59
C THR A 11 8.99 6.05 -0.68
N PRO A 12 8.16 7.09 -0.86
CA PRO A 12 8.09 8.23 0.05
C PRO A 12 7.85 7.90 1.52
N LEU A 13 7.12 6.82 1.82
CA LEU A 13 6.85 6.39 3.19
C LEU A 13 7.97 5.52 3.80
N GLU A 14 9.08 5.32 3.08
CA GLU A 14 10.25 4.56 3.53
C GLU A 14 9.91 3.17 4.09
N VAL A 15 8.89 2.51 3.52
CA VAL A 15 8.38 1.21 3.97
C VAL A 15 8.61 0.12 2.93
N ALA A 16 9.06 -1.05 3.39
CA ALA A 16 9.13 -2.24 2.57
C ALA A 16 7.90 -3.09 2.86
N LEU A 17 6.82 -2.82 2.12
CA LEU A 17 5.55 -3.52 2.30
C LEU A 17 5.72 -5.03 2.09
N THR A 18 5.14 -5.78 3.01
CA THR A 18 5.01 -7.23 2.98
C THR A 18 3.68 -7.65 2.36
N PRO A 19 3.51 -8.91 1.94
CA PRO A 19 2.22 -9.41 1.47
C PRO A 19 1.07 -9.14 2.46
N GLU A 20 1.34 -9.25 3.75
CA GLU A 20 0.37 -9.00 4.83
C GLU A 20 -0.09 -7.54 4.87
N ASP A 21 0.80 -6.59 4.62
CA ASP A 21 0.45 -5.16 4.53
C ASP A 21 -0.53 -4.89 3.38
N HIS A 22 -0.37 -5.59 2.26
CA HIS A 22 -1.31 -5.50 1.14
C HIS A 22 -2.65 -6.19 1.44
N ALA A 23 -2.63 -7.34 2.13
CA ALA A 23 -3.83 -8.08 2.49
C ALA A 23 -4.82 -7.24 3.33
N GLY A 24 -4.31 -6.36 4.20
CA GLY A 24 -5.13 -5.44 5.00
C GLY A 24 -6.04 -4.54 4.15
N SER A 25 -5.59 -4.14 2.96
CA SER A 25 -6.39 -3.33 2.03
C SER A 25 -7.62 -4.08 1.52
N TYR A 26 -7.51 -5.39 1.26
CA TYR A 26 -8.63 -6.23 0.86
C TYR A 26 -9.63 -6.43 2.00
N VAL A 27 -9.13 -6.64 3.22
CA VAL A 27 -9.98 -6.76 4.41
C VAL A 27 -10.76 -5.47 4.66
N PHE A 28 -10.10 -4.31 4.53
CA PHE A 28 -10.77 -3.00 4.60
C PHE A 28 -11.87 -2.87 3.55
N LEU A 29 -11.56 -3.12 2.27
CA LEU A 29 -12.52 -2.98 1.17
C LEU A 29 -13.68 -3.98 1.25
N ALA A 30 -13.48 -5.15 1.89
CA ALA A 30 -14.52 -6.14 2.12
C ALA A 30 -15.38 -5.84 3.37
N SER A 31 -14.99 -4.86 4.19
CA SER A 31 -15.68 -4.54 5.44
C SER A 31 -16.73 -3.42 5.29
N ASP A 32 -17.60 -3.30 6.28
CA ASP A 32 -18.58 -2.19 6.38
C ASP A 32 -17.93 -0.80 6.44
N MET A 33 -16.63 -0.72 6.80
CA MET A 33 -15.89 0.55 6.80
C MET A 33 -15.78 1.16 5.40
N ALA A 34 -15.80 0.34 4.34
CA ALA A 34 -15.71 0.79 2.95
C ALA A 34 -17.08 1.07 2.30
N ARG A 35 -18.19 1.03 3.05
CA ARG A 35 -19.57 1.15 2.48
C ARG A 35 -19.86 2.43 1.68
N GLY A 36 -19.04 3.47 1.85
CA GLY A 36 -19.14 4.74 1.12
C GLY A 36 -18.25 4.84 -0.12
N MET A 37 -17.53 3.77 -0.49
CA MET A 37 -16.55 3.78 -1.57
C MET A 37 -17.02 2.88 -2.72
N THR A 38 -16.98 3.41 -3.95
CA THR A 38 -17.21 2.63 -5.18
C THR A 38 -16.44 3.25 -6.34
N GLY A 39 -16.12 2.43 -7.36
CA GLY A 39 -15.48 2.90 -8.60
C GLY A 39 -14.09 3.54 -8.42
N THR A 40 -13.39 3.24 -7.33
CA THR A 40 -12.09 3.84 -6.99
C THR A 40 -11.01 2.77 -6.81
N CYS A 41 -9.75 3.16 -7.00
CA CYS A 41 -8.58 2.32 -6.78
C CYS A 41 -7.84 2.76 -5.52
N LEU A 42 -7.65 1.83 -4.58
CA LEU A 42 -6.79 2.02 -3.42
C LEU A 42 -5.35 1.66 -3.78
N HIS A 43 -4.38 2.54 -3.48
CA HIS A 43 -2.97 2.36 -3.81
C HIS A 43 -2.12 2.12 -2.54
N PRO A 44 -2.00 0.87 -2.06
CA PRO A 44 -1.10 0.52 -0.97
C PRO A 44 0.33 0.32 -1.49
N ASP A 45 0.97 1.40 -1.95
CA ASP A 45 2.25 1.35 -2.68
C ASP A 45 3.40 2.10 -1.99
N GLY A 46 3.19 2.55 -0.74
CA GLY A 46 4.19 3.37 -0.02
C GLY A 46 4.38 4.78 -0.62
N GLY A 47 3.52 5.20 -1.54
CA GLY A 47 3.60 6.48 -2.25
C GLY A 47 4.41 6.42 -3.55
N VAL A 48 4.68 5.25 -4.13
CA VAL A 48 5.45 5.15 -5.39
C VAL A 48 4.82 5.98 -6.50
N GLY A 49 3.49 6.00 -6.63
CA GLY A 49 2.77 6.73 -7.67
C GLY A 49 2.89 8.26 -7.62
N ILE A 50 3.40 8.84 -6.53
CA ILE A 50 3.52 10.30 -6.36
C ILE A 50 4.97 10.79 -6.23
N LYS A 51 5.95 9.89 -6.37
CA LYS A 51 7.36 10.24 -6.29
C LYS A 51 7.77 11.05 -7.54
N ALA A 52 8.35 12.24 -7.32
CA ALA A 52 8.88 13.10 -8.37
C ALA A 52 10.15 12.53 -9.02
#